data_AF-A0A3A6JK22-F1
#
_entry.id   AF-A0A3A6JK22-F1
#
_cell.length_a   1.000
_cell.length_b   1.000
_cell.length_c   1.000
_cell.angle_alpha   90.00
_cell.angle_beta   90.00
_cell.angle_gamma   90.00
#
_symmetry.space_group_name_H-M   'P 1'
#
loop_
_entity.id
_entity.type
_entity.pdbx_description
1 polymer ?
#
loop_
_entity_poly.entity_id
_entity_poly.type
_entity_poly.pdbx_seq_one_letter_code
_entity_poly.pdbx_strand_id
1 'polypeptide(L)'
;MVEERHFDIGDIVRHFKREFVTDNSSMYIYRIIAFAIHSENNERLVIYQGLYPPYKTCARPYEMFISKVDSEKYPNVKQKYRFEKVKTDMWPDCALSLEKTL
;
A
#
# COMPACT_ATOMS: atom_id res chain seq x y z
N MET A 1 -4.40 17.68 -14.74
CA MET A 1 -4.10 17.93 -13.33
C MET A 1 -3.88 16.59 -12.65
N VAL A 2 -2.66 16.31 -12.19
CA VAL A 2 -2.38 15.10 -11.40
C VAL A 2 -2.92 15.40 -10.00
N GLU A 3 -3.86 14.60 -9.51
CA GLU A 3 -4.29 14.70 -8.11
C GLU A 3 -3.05 14.53 -7.23
N GLU A 4 -2.77 15.54 -6.40
CA GLU A 4 -1.67 15.49 -5.45
C GLU A 4 -2.00 14.44 -4.38
N ARG A 5 -1.22 13.36 -4.36
CA ARG A 5 -1.41 12.26 -3.40
C ARG A 5 -0.27 12.28 -2.39
N HIS A 6 -0.61 12.54 -1.15
CA HIS A 6 0.32 12.56 -0.03
C HIS A 6 0.29 11.22 0.70
N PHE A 7 1.46 10.70 1.08
CA PHE A 7 1.61 9.49 1.88
C PHE A 7 2.60 9.73 3.01
N ASP A 8 2.28 9.17 4.17
CA ASP A 8 3.00 9.32 5.42
C ASP A 8 3.45 7.95 5.95
N ILE A 9 4.50 7.97 6.76
CA ILE A 9 4.89 6.79 7.53
C ILE A 9 3.73 6.45 8.48
N GLY A 10 3.33 5.17 8.49
CA GLY A 10 2.22 4.67 9.27
C GLY A 10 0.92 4.53 8.48
N ASP A 11 0.79 5.16 7.31
CA ASP A 11 -0.40 5.00 6.46
C ASP A 11 -0.66 3.53 6.14
N ILE A 12 -1.93 3.16 6.25
CA ILE A 12 -2.43 1.87 5.79
C ILE A 12 -2.92 2.04 4.36
N VAL A 13 -2.45 1.18 3.46
CA VAL A 13 -2.77 1.22 2.03
C VAL A 13 -3.27 -0.14 1.55
N ARG A 14 -4.14 -0.11 0.56
CA ARG A 14 -4.60 -1.30 -0.18
C ARG A 14 -4.00 -1.32 -1.57
N HIS A 15 -3.52 -2.48 -2.00
CA HIS A 15 -3.14 -2.70 -3.39
C HIS A 15 -4.38 -3.07 -4.21
N PHE A 16 -4.45 -2.65 -5.48
CA PHE A 16 -5.64 -2.84 -6.33
C PHE A 16 -6.10 -4.31 -6.47
N LYS A 17 -5.16 -5.27 -6.36
CA LYS A 17 -5.47 -6.71 -6.36
C LYS A 17 -6.35 -7.15 -5.20
N ARG A 18 -6.53 -6.31 -4.17
CA ARG A 18 -7.50 -6.54 -3.10
C ARG A 18 -8.91 -6.78 -3.64
N GLU A 19 -9.28 -6.18 -4.77
CA GLU A 19 -10.59 -6.41 -5.41
C GLU A 19 -10.80 -7.86 -5.88
N PHE A 20 -9.75 -8.66 -6.00
CA PHE A 20 -9.83 -10.08 -6.35
C PHE A 20 -9.97 -10.99 -5.12
N VAL A 21 -9.97 -10.43 -3.92
CA VAL A 21 -10.06 -11.16 -2.65
C VAL A 21 -11.47 -11.03 -2.11
N THR A 22 -12.14 -12.16 -1.88
CA THR A 22 -13.53 -12.21 -1.43
C THR A 22 -13.67 -12.51 0.06
N ASP A 23 -12.58 -12.86 0.74
CA ASP A 23 -12.56 -13.11 2.17
C ASP A 23 -12.32 -11.83 2.99
N ASN A 24 -12.58 -11.92 4.29
CA ASN A 24 -12.31 -10.84 5.25
C ASN A 24 -10.85 -10.84 5.73
N SER A 25 -9.91 -11.46 5.00
CA SER A 25 -8.48 -11.45 5.38
C SER A 25 -7.86 -10.06 5.23
N SER A 26 -6.62 -9.86 5.65
CA SER A 26 -5.83 -8.65 5.38
C SER A 26 -4.98 -8.74 4.10
N MET A 27 -5.18 -9.75 3.24
CA MET A 27 -4.38 -9.93 2.01
C MET A 27 -4.41 -8.68 1.13
N TYR A 28 -3.24 -8.25 0.65
CA TYR A 28 -3.06 -6.99 -0.12
C TYR A 28 -3.30 -5.68 0.65
N ILE A 29 -3.36 -5.73 1.99
CA ILE A 29 -3.26 -4.55 2.85
C ILE A 29 -1.82 -4.41 3.35
N TYR A 30 -1.30 -3.19 3.35
CA TYR A 30 0.07 -2.88 3.73
C TYR A 30 0.15 -1.63 4.61
N ARG A 31 1.23 -1.50 5.37
CA ARG A 31 1.60 -0.27 6.09
C ARG A 31 2.87 0.33 5.51
N ILE A 32 2.88 1.63 5.25
CA ILE A 32 4.10 2.36 4.89
C ILE A 32 4.96 2.50 6.14
N ILE A 33 6.21 2.05 6.08
CA ILE A 33 7.12 2.06 7.24
C ILE A 33 8.30 3.03 7.05
N ALA A 34 8.66 3.37 5.82
CA ALA A 34 9.68 4.38 5.52
C ALA A 34 9.59 4.86 4.07
N PHE A 35 10.24 6.00 3.81
CA PHE A 35 10.68 6.40 2.48
C PHE A 35 12.20 6.32 2.44
N ALA A 36 12.76 5.89 1.31
CA ALA A 36 14.19 5.73 1.14
C ALA A 36 14.67 6.32 -0.19
N ILE A 37 15.98 6.54 -0.29
CA ILE A 37 16.66 6.86 -1.54
C ILE A 37 17.55 5.66 -1.88
N HIS A 38 17.39 5.11 -3.06
CA HIS A 38 18.25 4.03 -3.55
C HIS A 38 19.65 4.59 -3.81
N SER A 39 20.65 4.10 -3.08
CA SER A 39 21.99 4.71 -3.04
C SER A 39 22.72 4.74 -4.39
N GLU A 40 22.47 3.76 -5.26
CA GLU A 40 23.19 3.64 -6.54
C GLU A 40 22.62 4.54 -7.66
N ASN A 41 21.32 4.85 -7.63
CA ASN A 41 20.63 5.53 -8.73
C ASN A 41 19.78 6.74 -8.27
N ASN A 42 19.77 7.04 -6.97
CA ASN A 42 19.01 8.11 -6.34
C ASN A 42 17.47 8.01 -6.51
N GLU A 43 16.95 6.85 -6.89
CA GLU A 43 15.51 6.65 -7.03
C GLU A 43 14.81 6.70 -5.66
N ARG A 44 13.73 7.47 -5.56
CA ARG A 44 12.90 7.49 -4.36
C ARG A 44 12.09 6.19 -4.26
N LEU A 45 12.14 5.56 -3.10
CA LEU A 45 11.44 4.32 -2.80
C LEU A 45 10.40 4.51 -1.69
N VAL A 46 9.31 3.74 -1.78
CA VAL A 46 8.40 3.49 -0.66
C VAL A 46 8.76 2.14 -0.07
N ILE A 47 9.01 2.12 1.24
CA ILE A 47 9.22 0.89 2.01
C ILE A 47 7.92 0.60 2.78
N TYR A 48 7.35 -0.57 2.54
CA TYR A 48 6.05 -0.95 3.10
C TYR A 48 6.02 -2.43 3.49
N GLN A 49 5.22 -2.77 4.49
CA GLN A 49 5.10 -4.12 5.03
C GLN A 49 3.67 -4.65 4.83
N GLY A 50 3.53 -5.90 4.42
CA GLY A 50 2.22 -6.57 4.36
C GLY A 50 1.65 -6.78 5.75
N LEU A 51 0.34 -6.53 5.93
CA LEU A 51 -0.37 -6.77 7.19
C LEU A 51 -1.01 -8.16 7.24
N TYR A 52 -0.44 -9.12 6.51
CA TYR A 52 -0.88 -10.49 6.39
C TYR A 52 0.36 -11.41 6.34
N PRO A 53 0.31 -12.65 6.87
CA PRO A 53 1.44 -13.57 6.83
C PRO A 53 1.99 -13.75 5.39
N PRO A 54 3.32 -13.78 5.20
CA PRO A 54 4.38 -13.77 6.21
C PRO A 54 4.88 -12.37 6.61
N TYR A 55 4.04 -11.34 6.54
CA TYR A 55 4.36 -9.93 6.89
C TYR A 55 5.57 -9.37 6.15
N LYS A 56 5.66 -9.69 4.84
CA LYS A 56 6.79 -9.33 4.00
C LYS A 56 6.98 -7.82 3.92
N THR A 57 8.21 -7.36 4.12
CA THR A 57 8.66 -6.00 3.82
C THR A 57 9.14 -5.90 2.38
N CYS A 58 8.69 -4.87 1.68
CA CYS A 58 8.96 -4.62 0.27
C CYS A 58 9.45 -3.19 0.07
N ALA A 59 10.32 -3.01 -0.93
CA ALA A 59 10.69 -1.71 -1.48
C ALA A 59 10.09 -1.59 -2.89
N ARG A 60 9.58 -0.40 -3.25
CA ARG A 60 9.07 -0.13 -4.59
C ARG A 60 9.40 1.31 -5.02
N PRO A 61 9.75 1.55 -6.28
CA PRO A 61 9.83 2.89 -6.84
C PRO A 61 8.61 3.74 -6.51
N TYR A 62 8.84 4.98 -6.06
CA TYR A 62 7.78 5.89 -5.66
C TYR A 62 6.80 6.13 -6.80
N GLU A 63 7.29 6.42 -8.01
CA GLU A 63 6.46 6.62 -9.20
C GLU A 63 5.58 5.40 -9.51
N MET A 64 6.14 4.20 -9.40
CA MET A 64 5.38 2.97 -9.58
C MET A 64 4.40 2.69 -8.44
N PHE A 65 4.64 3.20 -7.23
CA PHE A 65 3.72 3.08 -6.11
C PHE A 65 2.53 4.02 -6.29
N ILE A 66 2.80 5.26 -6.73
CA ILE A 66 1.76 6.27 -6.92
C ILE A 66 1.04 6.20 -8.27
N SER A 67 1.51 5.37 -9.20
CA SER A 67 0.92 5.25 -10.54
C SER A 67 -0.52 4.72 -10.54
N LYS A 68 -1.24 5.05 -11.62
CA LYS A 68 -2.56 4.50 -11.93
C LYS A 68 -2.49 2.99 -12.15
N VAL A 69 -3.61 2.31 -11.94
CA VAL A 69 -3.78 0.94 -12.44
C VAL A 69 -3.73 0.98 -13.96
N ASP A 70 -3.07 -0.01 -14.55
CA ASP A 70 -3.09 -0.24 -15.99
C ASP A 70 -4.48 -0.78 -16.37
N SER A 71 -5.33 0.08 -16.92
CA SER A 71 -6.72 -0.24 -17.26
C SER A 71 -6.84 -1.11 -18.50
N GLU A 72 -5.82 -1.17 -19.37
CA GLU A 72 -5.82 -2.11 -20.51
C GLU A 72 -5.60 -3.54 -19.99
N LYS A 73 -4.65 -3.69 -19.05
CA LYS A 73 -4.36 -4.99 -18.44
C LYS A 73 -5.41 -5.44 -17.42
N TYR A 74 -6.02 -4.50 -16.70
CA TYR A 74 -6.99 -4.76 -15.64
C TYR A 74 -8.27 -3.94 -15.84
N PRO A 75 -9.07 -4.23 -16.88
CA PRO A 75 -10.23 -3.40 -17.26
C PRO A 75 -11.35 -3.39 -16.22
N ASN A 76 -11.43 -4.41 -15.37
CA ASN A 76 -12.50 -4.56 -14.37
C ASN A 76 -12.13 -4.04 -12.98
N VAL A 77 -10.91 -3.53 -12.79
CA VAL A 77 -10.48 -2.99 -11.50
C VAL A 77 -11.04 -1.59 -11.33
N LYS A 78 -11.78 -1.38 -10.24
CA LYS A 78 -12.42 -0.09 -9.93
C LYS A 78 -11.45 0.89 -9.28
N GLN A 79 -10.45 0.38 -8.56
CA GLN A 79 -9.40 1.15 -7.94
C GLN A 79 -8.61 1.94 -8.98
N LYS A 80 -8.46 3.25 -8.80
CA LYS A 80 -7.84 4.14 -9.79
C LYS A 80 -6.32 4.03 -9.77
N TYR A 81 -5.75 3.83 -8.59
CA TYR A 81 -4.30 3.78 -8.38
C TYR A 81 -3.81 2.44 -7.88
N ARG A 82 -2.54 2.12 -8.11
CA ARG A 82 -1.97 0.83 -7.66
C ARG A 82 -2.07 0.64 -6.15
N PHE A 83 -1.84 1.72 -5.41
CA PHE A 83 -2.03 1.80 -3.96
C PHE A 83 -2.91 3.00 -3.62
N GLU A 84 -3.84 2.81 -2.68
CA GLU A 84 -4.71 3.85 -2.12
C GLU A 84 -4.75 3.74 -0.60
N LYS A 85 -4.80 4.88 0.12
CA LYS A 85 -4.96 4.88 1.58
C LYS A 85 -6.29 4.22 1.95
N VAL A 86 -6.27 3.43 3.01
CA VAL A 86 -7.46 2.87 3.65
C VAL A 86 -7.87 3.83 4.75
N LYS A 87 -9.17 4.15 4.85
CA LYS A 87 -9.66 4.91 5.99
C LYS A 87 -9.65 4.00 7.22
N THR A 88 -8.94 4.43 8.26
CA THR A 88 -8.62 3.62 9.46
C THR A 88 -9.83 3.38 10.37
N ASP A 89 -10.89 4.17 10.21
CA ASP A 89 -12.20 3.98 10.85
C ASP A 89 -12.91 2.68 10.44
N MET A 90 -12.53 2.09 9.29
CA MET A 90 -13.16 0.90 8.74
C MET A 90 -12.45 -0.42 9.07
N TRP A 91 -11.35 -0.41 9.83
CA TRP A 91 -10.61 -1.62 10.18
C TRP A 91 -9.96 -1.54 11.59
N PRO A 92 -10.74 -1.71 12.66
CA PRO A 92 -10.24 -1.63 14.04
C PRO A 92 -9.17 -2.68 14.38
N ASP A 93 -9.21 -3.86 13.75
CA ASP A 93 -8.29 -4.97 14.06
C ASP A 93 -6.83 -4.73 13.61
N CYS A 94 -6.59 -3.79 12.69
CA CYS A 94 -5.25 -3.41 12.22
C CYS A 94 -4.60 -2.41 13.17
N ALA A 95 -5.39 -1.60 13.88
CA ALA A 95 -4.88 -0.70 14.91
C ALA A 95 -4.49 -1.48 16.18
N LEU A 96 -5.28 -2.48 16.56
CA LEU A 96 -5.06 -3.31 17.76
C LEU A 96 -3.88 -4.27 17.68
N SER A 97 -3.42 -4.61 16.46
CA SER A 97 -2.23 -5.45 16.27
C SER A 97 -0.92 -4.66 16.34
N LEU A 98 -0.97 -3.32 16.38
CA LEU A 98 0.20 -2.45 16.49
C LEU A 98 0.60 -2.12 17.94
N GLU A 99 -0.32 -2.21 18.90
CA GLU A 99 -0.04 -1.93 20.33
C GLU A 99 0.61 -3.11 21.06
N LYS A 100 0.76 -4.28 20.42
CA LYS A 100 1.31 -5.49 21.07
C LYS A 100 2.79 -5.77 20.76
N THR A 101 3.47 -4.89 20.03
CA THR A 101 4.88 -5.07 19.64
C THR A 101 5.77 -3.91 20.09
N LEU A 102 5.31 -3.11 21.06
CA LEU A 102 6.14 -2.16 21.82
C LEU A 102 6.28 -2.65 23.26
#